data_AF-M7PEH8-F1
#
_entry.id   AF-M7PEH8-F1
#
_cell.length_a   1.000
_cell.length_b   1.000
_cell.length_c   1.000
_cell.angle_alpha   90.00
_cell.angle_beta   90.00
_cell.angle_gamma   90.00
#
_symmetry.space_group_name_H-M   'P 1'
#
loop_
_entity.id
_entity.type
_entity.pdbx_description
1 polymer ?
#
loop_
_entity_poly.entity_id
_entity_poly.type
_entity_poly.pdbx_seq_one_letter_code
_entity_poly.pdbx_strand_id
1 'polypeptide(L)'
;MIGAHKASCHAFEDLKHIRKSLLAWYRSNARVLPWRKPYVNPPTISMSNKERTLSLQRAYEVLVSEMMLQQTQVATVVPYFERWMKKFPTWDVLETADLEEVQNIWAGLGYYARARRMKEAAMYFMELERRSETIPIDVATWIKNVPGCGEYTAGAVLSVAWNIRCPVVDGNIIRVLTRLRAVGVECHKGIGKKWVWDSADQLVDNEYPGDFNQALMELGATVCTPVNPSCDICPLNKDCLALKEAKNVLKQNIIDNNYEEHDCDLCPIEELGQFTSIKTYISSKYPRKVVKKKPKLKKNIVFVILREKNMLKEYYLEKRPPKGLLAGLWDFRTLPVDIEQKYEIQDAENYAKTIISGEIIGVWKKGDTLHQFTHIRQISYVYLVIIDINAEIYGKGSWMPEEIMKNQSIPELTWKNFRQATNNEKKILNKTKNTNKKLKVDNNKWKQTTLFF
;
A
#
# COMPACT_ATOMS: atom_id res chain seq x y z
N MET A 1 10.87 -13.83 29.99
CA MET A 1 9.78 -14.31 30.84
C MET A 1 9.61 -15.80 30.59
N ILE A 2 10.64 -16.57 30.95
CA ILE A 2 10.69 -18.01 30.73
C ILE A 2 10.12 -18.62 32.03
N GLY A 3 8.92 -19.20 31.96
CA GLY A 3 8.16 -19.72 33.12
C GLY A 3 6.84 -18.98 33.41
N ALA A 4 6.08 -19.52 34.38
CA ALA A 4 4.80 -18.98 34.82
C ALA A 4 4.92 -17.53 35.32
N HIS A 5 4.06 -16.64 34.80
CA HIS A 5 4.00 -15.23 35.22
C HIS A 5 2.61 -14.65 34.99
N LYS A 6 2.31 -13.55 35.69
CA LYS A 6 1.04 -12.83 35.55
C LYS A 6 1.05 -11.91 34.33
N ALA A 7 -0.12 -11.65 33.76
CA ALA A 7 -0.28 -10.70 32.65
C ALA A 7 0.25 -9.28 32.96
N SER A 8 0.29 -8.89 34.25
CA SER A 8 0.85 -7.61 34.70
C SER A 8 2.32 -7.41 34.35
N CYS A 9 3.09 -8.48 34.12
CA CYS A 9 4.49 -8.37 33.67
C CYS A 9 4.61 -7.75 32.27
N HIS A 10 3.54 -7.74 31.48
CA HIS A 10 3.46 -7.06 30.20
C HIS A 10 3.10 -5.58 30.30
N ALA A 11 2.78 -5.07 31.49
CA ALA A 11 2.43 -3.67 31.69
C ALA A 11 3.66 -2.75 31.62
N PHE A 12 3.40 -1.46 31.38
CA PHE A 12 4.42 -0.42 31.44
C PHE A 12 4.41 0.24 32.83
N GLU A 13 5.56 0.22 33.52
CA GLU A 13 5.69 0.77 34.88
C GLU A 13 6.32 2.18 34.88
N ASP A 14 7.43 2.38 34.15
CA ASP A 14 8.12 3.69 34.07
C ASP A 14 7.81 4.46 32.78
N LEU A 15 6.57 4.96 32.69
CA LEU A 15 6.10 5.74 31.54
C LEU A 15 6.93 7.01 31.33
N LYS A 16 7.34 7.67 32.42
CA LYS A 16 8.08 8.94 32.37
C LYS A 16 9.48 8.75 31.78
N HIS A 17 10.19 7.71 32.20
CA HIS A 17 11.49 7.38 31.61
C HIS A 17 11.37 7.06 30.13
N ILE A 18 10.41 6.20 29.75
CA ILE A 18 10.22 5.80 28.35
C ILE A 18 9.93 7.01 27.46
N ARG A 19 9.00 7.89 27.88
CA ARG A 19 8.68 9.14 27.16
C ARG A 19 9.91 10.01 26.99
N LYS A 20 10.63 10.29 28.09
CA LYS A 20 11.82 11.15 28.07
C LYS A 20 12.92 10.58 27.17
N SER A 21 13.26 9.30 27.33
CA SER A 21 14.31 8.62 26.58
C SER A 21 13.99 8.57 25.09
N LEU A 22 12.74 8.25 24.73
CA LEU A 22 12.31 8.15 23.35
C LEU A 22 12.27 9.53 22.65
N LEU A 23 11.71 10.56 23.30
CA LEU A 23 11.66 11.91 22.76
C LEU A 23 13.06 12.52 22.61
N ALA A 24 13.94 12.33 23.58
CA ALA A 24 15.32 12.81 23.49
C ALA A 24 16.08 12.16 22.32
N TRP A 25 15.90 10.84 22.14
CA TRP A 25 16.45 10.13 20.98
C TRP A 25 15.87 10.66 19.67
N TYR A 26 14.54 10.83 19.59
CA TYR A 26 13.87 11.29 18.37
C TYR A 26 14.35 12.67 17.94
N ARG A 27 14.46 13.63 18.86
CA ARG A 27 14.99 14.97 18.57
C ARG A 27 16.39 14.97 17.95
N SER A 28 17.20 13.95 18.27
CA SER A 28 18.58 13.83 17.77
C SER A 28 18.72 12.95 16.53
N ASN A 29 17.72 12.11 16.21
CA ASN A 29 17.84 11.05 15.21
C ASN A 29 16.72 11.03 14.17
N ALA A 30 15.69 11.87 14.30
CA ALA A 30 14.59 11.92 13.35
C ALA A 30 15.10 12.26 11.95
N ARG A 31 14.72 11.44 10.96
CA ARG A 31 14.96 11.77 9.56
C ARG A 31 14.26 13.07 9.20
N VAL A 32 14.93 13.92 8.44
CA VAL A 32 14.33 15.10 7.82
C VAL A 32 13.43 14.63 6.69
N LEU A 33 12.13 14.92 6.78
CA LEU A 33 11.13 14.54 5.79
C LEU A 33 10.26 15.76 5.44
N PRO A 34 9.81 15.93 4.18
CA PRO A 34 9.11 17.15 3.75
C PRO A 34 7.84 17.48 4.54
N TRP A 35 7.15 16.46 5.07
CA TRP A 35 5.92 16.60 5.85
C TRP A 35 6.14 16.74 7.36
N ARG A 36 7.39 16.56 7.86
CA ARG A 36 7.74 16.73 9.27
C ARG A 36 7.97 18.21 9.58
N LYS A 37 6.90 18.90 9.95
CA LYS A 37 6.91 20.28 10.43
C LYS A 37 6.33 20.36 11.84
N PRO A 38 6.60 21.43 12.60
CA PRO A 38 5.98 21.65 13.91
C PRO A 38 4.45 21.57 13.84
N TYR A 39 3.84 21.15 14.95
CA TYR A 39 2.41 21.26 15.13
C TYR A 39 2.00 22.74 15.25
N VAL A 40 0.71 23.00 15.06
CA VAL A 40 0.09 24.31 15.23
C VAL A 40 -1.17 24.17 16.08
N ASN A 41 -1.74 25.28 16.55
CA ASN A 41 -2.98 25.21 17.33
C ASN A 41 -4.14 24.66 16.48
N PRO A 42 -5.01 23.82 17.04
CA PRO A 42 -6.21 23.34 16.34
C PRO A 42 -7.10 24.51 15.92
N PRO A 43 -7.84 24.39 14.81
CA PRO A 43 -8.68 25.48 14.32
C PRO A 43 -9.87 25.71 15.25
N THR A 44 -10.06 26.93 15.72
CA THR A 44 -11.26 27.35 16.48
C THR A 44 -12.04 28.45 15.73
N ILE A 45 -13.28 28.71 16.14
CA ILE A 45 -14.11 29.79 15.57
C ILE A 45 -13.56 31.18 15.94
N SER A 46 -12.88 31.30 17.07
CA SER A 46 -12.35 32.59 17.58
C SER A 46 -11.01 32.99 16.95
N MET A 47 -10.35 32.12 16.21
CA MET A 47 -9.07 32.40 15.55
C MET A 47 -9.25 33.35 14.36
N SER A 48 -8.21 34.13 14.06
CA SER A 48 -8.20 34.89 12.81
C SER A 48 -8.21 33.96 11.59
N ASN A 49 -8.75 34.44 10.46
CA ASN A 49 -8.77 33.66 9.21
C ASN A 49 -7.38 33.15 8.83
N LYS A 50 -6.34 33.96 9.02
CA LYS A 50 -4.95 33.59 8.70
C LYS A 50 -4.46 32.40 9.54
N GLU A 51 -4.74 32.39 10.83
CA GLU A 51 -4.32 31.30 11.73
C GLU A 51 -5.12 30.03 11.46
N ARG A 52 -6.42 30.15 11.19
CA ARG A 52 -7.27 29.02 10.81
C ARG A 52 -6.79 28.37 9.51
N THR A 53 -6.48 29.17 8.48
CA THR A 53 -5.91 28.67 7.22
C THR A 53 -4.59 27.95 7.45
N LEU A 54 -3.68 28.49 8.27
CA LEU A 54 -2.42 27.82 8.60
C LEU A 54 -2.65 26.49 9.32
N SER A 55 -3.62 26.46 10.24
CA SER A 55 -3.99 25.26 10.99
C SER A 55 -4.54 24.15 10.10
N LEU A 56 -5.45 24.49 9.20
CA LEU A 56 -6.00 23.55 8.22
C LEU A 56 -4.96 23.12 7.19
N GLN A 57 -4.05 24.01 6.79
CA GLN A 57 -2.93 23.68 5.92
C GLN A 57 -1.99 22.65 6.58
N ARG A 58 -1.73 22.77 7.87
CA ARG A 58 -0.91 21.77 8.57
C ARG A 58 -1.58 20.39 8.56
N ALA A 59 -2.89 20.33 8.80
CA ALA A 59 -3.64 19.09 8.72
C ALA A 59 -3.67 18.49 7.31
N TYR A 60 -3.75 19.34 6.27
CA TYR A 60 -3.64 18.91 4.87
C TYR A 60 -2.33 18.18 4.60
N GLU A 61 -1.20 18.81 4.93
CA GLU A 61 0.13 18.26 4.71
C GLU A 61 0.32 16.91 5.40
N VAL A 62 -0.12 16.82 6.67
CA VAL A 62 -0.03 15.56 7.42
C VAL A 62 -0.94 14.51 6.79
N LEU A 63 -2.20 14.83 6.48
CA LEU A 63 -3.13 13.86 5.89
C LEU A 63 -2.63 13.35 4.54
N VAL A 64 -2.12 14.21 3.66
CA VAL A 64 -1.52 13.81 2.38
C VAL A 64 -0.41 12.79 2.62
N SER A 65 0.52 13.09 3.52
CA SER A 65 1.64 12.20 3.82
C SER A 65 1.18 10.85 4.39
N GLU A 66 0.24 10.85 5.34
CA GLU A 66 -0.28 9.64 5.96
C GLU A 66 -1.06 8.78 4.97
N MET A 67 -1.89 9.40 4.10
CA MET A 67 -2.57 8.68 3.03
C MET A 67 -1.56 8.04 2.06
N MET A 68 -0.48 8.71 1.71
CA MET A 68 0.56 8.14 0.84
C MET A 68 1.37 7.02 1.50
N LEU A 69 1.67 7.14 2.79
CA LEU A 69 2.47 6.18 3.57
C LEU A 69 1.73 4.87 3.89
N GLN A 70 0.41 4.82 3.73
CA GLN A 70 -0.36 3.57 3.87
C GLN A 70 0.18 2.48 2.92
N GLN A 71 0.89 1.49 3.47
CA GLN A 71 1.48 0.38 2.70
C GLN A 71 2.50 0.82 1.64
N THR A 72 3.10 2.01 1.78
CA THR A 72 4.15 2.53 0.88
C THR A 72 5.39 2.90 1.69
N GLN A 73 6.59 2.67 1.14
CA GLN A 73 7.84 3.02 1.81
C GLN A 73 8.11 4.53 1.75
N VAL A 74 8.71 5.07 2.81
CA VAL A 74 9.04 6.51 2.93
C VAL A 74 9.83 7.02 1.73
N ALA A 75 10.89 6.32 1.31
CA ALA A 75 11.73 6.72 0.18
C ALA A 75 10.95 6.84 -1.13
N THR A 76 9.92 6.01 -1.32
CA THR A 76 9.02 6.11 -2.47
C THR A 76 8.08 7.31 -2.33
N VAL A 77 7.59 7.62 -1.13
CA VAL A 77 6.61 8.69 -0.90
C VAL A 77 7.21 10.08 -1.07
N VAL A 78 8.47 10.32 -0.67
CA VAL A 78 9.12 11.66 -0.73
C VAL A 78 8.91 12.37 -2.08
N PRO A 79 9.32 11.82 -3.24
CA PRO A 79 9.17 12.52 -4.51
C PRO A 79 7.70 12.67 -4.95
N TYR A 80 6.80 11.80 -4.48
CA TYR A 80 5.37 11.92 -4.77
C TYR A 80 4.71 13.02 -3.94
N PHE A 81 5.06 13.12 -2.66
CA PHE A 81 4.58 14.19 -1.79
C PHE A 81 4.99 15.55 -2.34
N GLU A 82 6.24 15.73 -2.76
CA GLU A 82 6.73 16.99 -3.32
C GLU A 82 5.98 17.38 -4.60
N ARG A 83 5.79 16.45 -5.54
CA ARG A 83 5.01 16.69 -6.76
C ARG A 83 3.54 17.00 -6.45
N TRP A 84 2.96 16.28 -5.49
CA TRP A 84 1.59 16.50 -5.05
C TRP A 84 1.43 17.89 -4.45
N MET A 85 2.26 18.27 -3.49
CA MET A 85 2.20 19.58 -2.85
C MET A 85 2.50 20.73 -3.82
N LYS A 86 3.22 20.48 -4.92
CA LYS A 86 3.40 21.46 -6.00
C LYS A 86 2.14 21.65 -6.85
N LYS A 87 1.40 20.59 -7.18
CA LYS A 87 0.20 20.63 -8.04
C LYS A 87 -1.07 20.94 -7.25
N PHE A 88 -1.19 20.39 -6.05
CA PHE A 88 -2.32 20.53 -5.14
C PHE A 88 -1.80 21.03 -3.77
N PRO A 89 -1.41 22.31 -3.64
CA PRO A 89 -0.79 22.84 -2.43
C PRO A 89 -1.76 22.98 -1.26
N THR A 90 -3.05 23.12 -1.52
CA THR A 90 -4.08 23.44 -0.52
C THR A 90 -5.36 22.62 -0.76
N TRP A 91 -6.27 22.64 0.22
CA TRP A 91 -7.56 21.94 0.15
C TRP A 91 -8.42 22.39 -1.03
N ASP A 92 -8.53 23.70 -1.27
CA ASP A 92 -9.36 24.29 -2.33
C ASP A 92 -8.88 23.91 -3.73
N VAL A 93 -7.55 23.88 -3.95
CA VAL A 93 -6.97 23.47 -5.23
C VAL A 93 -7.24 21.98 -5.48
N LEU A 94 -7.17 21.13 -4.45
CA LEU A 94 -7.49 19.71 -4.58
C LEU A 94 -8.99 19.45 -4.79
N GLU A 95 -9.83 20.22 -4.12
CA GLU A 95 -11.30 20.13 -4.18
C GLU A 95 -11.83 20.48 -5.57
N THR A 96 -11.23 21.45 -6.24
CA THR A 96 -11.61 21.90 -7.60
C THR A 96 -10.98 21.10 -8.74
N ALA A 97 -9.89 20.34 -8.48
CA ALA A 97 -9.19 19.57 -9.51
C ALA A 97 -10.02 18.43 -10.13
N ASP A 98 -9.75 18.04 -11.36
CA ASP A 98 -10.42 16.86 -11.92
C ASP A 98 -9.93 15.57 -11.24
N LEU A 99 -10.84 14.61 -11.03
CA LEU A 99 -10.47 13.32 -10.41
C LEU A 99 -9.38 12.59 -11.21
N GLU A 100 -9.40 12.74 -12.53
CA GLU A 100 -8.39 12.16 -13.43
C GLU A 100 -7.01 12.78 -13.22
N GLU A 101 -6.93 14.11 -13.09
CA GLU A 101 -5.66 14.79 -12.73
C GLU A 101 -5.14 14.30 -11.37
N VAL A 102 -6.03 14.19 -10.39
CA VAL A 102 -5.68 13.69 -9.04
C VAL A 102 -5.13 12.27 -9.09
N GLN A 103 -5.78 11.39 -9.85
CA GLN A 103 -5.33 10.00 -10.03
C GLN A 103 -4.01 9.92 -10.80
N ASN A 104 -3.81 10.81 -11.79
CA ASN A 104 -2.57 10.88 -12.58
C ASN A 104 -1.37 11.23 -11.71
N ILE A 105 -1.47 12.23 -10.83
CA ILE A 105 -0.38 12.59 -9.90
C ILE A 105 -0.08 11.46 -8.90
N TRP A 106 -1.10 10.67 -8.54
CA TRP A 106 -0.95 9.50 -7.66
C TRP A 106 -0.42 8.25 -8.37
N ALA A 107 -0.36 8.24 -9.71
CA ALA A 107 -0.06 7.04 -10.48
C ALA A 107 1.32 6.46 -10.14
N GLY A 108 1.35 5.15 -9.87
CA GLY A 108 2.55 4.42 -9.46
C GLY A 108 2.69 4.22 -7.94
N LEU A 109 2.01 4.99 -7.08
CA LEU A 109 1.96 4.71 -5.63
C LEU A 109 1.09 3.50 -5.25
N GLY A 110 0.26 3.04 -6.18
CA GLY A 110 -0.74 2.00 -5.93
C GLY A 110 -1.88 2.46 -5.03
N TYR A 111 -2.91 1.62 -4.90
CA TYR A 111 -4.09 1.88 -4.06
C TYR A 111 -4.76 3.22 -4.40
N TYR A 112 -5.09 3.42 -5.67
CA TYR A 112 -5.67 4.64 -6.26
C TYR A 112 -6.97 5.10 -5.60
N ALA A 113 -7.67 4.23 -4.87
CA ALA A 113 -8.78 4.62 -4.02
C ALA A 113 -8.38 5.70 -2.99
N ARG A 114 -7.12 5.73 -2.54
CA ARG A 114 -6.59 6.74 -1.62
C ARG A 114 -6.57 8.14 -2.24
N ALA A 115 -6.18 8.27 -3.51
CA ALA A 115 -6.20 9.56 -4.22
C ALA A 115 -7.63 10.13 -4.28
N ARG A 116 -8.60 9.29 -4.63
CA ARG A 116 -10.01 9.66 -4.62
C ARG A 116 -10.50 10.05 -3.21
N ARG A 117 -10.14 9.27 -2.19
CA ARG A 117 -10.49 9.55 -0.79
C ARG A 117 -9.88 10.86 -0.30
N MET A 118 -8.65 11.18 -0.71
CA MET A 118 -8.00 12.45 -0.40
C MET A 118 -8.77 13.64 -1.01
N LYS A 119 -9.24 13.52 -2.26
CA LYS A 119 -10.12 14.52 -2.88
C LYS A 119 -11.46 14.65 -2.14
N GLU A 120 -12.10 13.52 -1.79
CA GLU A 120 -13.34 13.51 -1.01
C GLU A 120 -13.15 14.16 0.37
N ALA A 121 -11.98 14.00 1.01
CA ALA A 121 -11.63 14.68 2.25
C ALA A 121 -11.47 16.19 2.05
N ALA A 122 -10.88 16.64 0.94
CA ALA A 122 -10.83 18.06 0.60
C ALA A 122 -12.23 18.66 0.45
N MET A 123 -13.12 17.98 -0.28
CA MET A 123 -14.52 18.38 -0.42
C MET A 123 -15.21 18.51 0.95
N TYR A 124 -14.95 17.58 1.86
CA TYR A 124 -15.50 17.62 3.22
C TYR A 124 -15.03 18.85 4.00
N PHE A 125 -13.72 19.12 4.05
CA PHE A 125 -13.21 20.29 4.79
C PHE A 125 -13.63 21.62 4.18
N MET A 126 -13.63 21.72 2.84
CA MET A 126 -14.13 22.92 2.15
C MET A 126 -15.61 23.18 2.42
N GLU A 127 -16.43 22.12 2.53
CA GLU A 127 -17.84 22.27 2.87
C GLU A 127 -18.03 22.78 4.31
N LEU A 128 -17.25 22.27 5.27
CA LEU A 128 -17.26 22.79 6.64
C LEU A 128 -16.87 24.27 6.67
N GLU A 129 -15.85 24.68 5.90
CA GLU A 129 -15.45 26.08 5.81
C GLU A 129 -16.54 26.98 5.22
N ARG A 130 -17.18 26.57 4.10
CA ARG A 130 -18.29 27.32 3.50
C ARG A 130 -19.45 27.53 4.47
N ARG A 131 -19.74 26.52 5.29
CA ARG A 131 -20.81 26.57 6.31
C ARG A 131 -20.38 27.22 7.63
N SER A 132 -19.12 27.63 7.73
CA SER A 132 -18.53 28.14 8.99
C SER A 132 -18.71 27.15 10.16
N GLU A 133 -18.69 25.86 9.88
CA GLU A 133 -18.82 24.80 10.88
C GLU A 133 -17.50 24.59 11.63
N THR A 134 -17.61 24.01 12.82
CA THR A 134 -16.45 23.63 13.64
C THR A 134 -15.74 22.45 13.00
N ILE A 135 -14.42 22.55 12.88
CA ILE A 135 -13.58 21.45 12.40
C ILE A 135 -13.45 20.43 13.52
N PRO A 136 -13.74 19.14 13.28
CA PRO A 136 -13.65 18.14 14.32
C PRO A 136 -12.20 17.93 14.77
N ILE A 137 -12.00 17.83 16.08
CA ILE A 137 -10.68 17.62 16.71
C ILE A 137 -10.62 16.33 17.54
N ASP A 138 -11.55 15.40 17.29
CA ASP A 138 -11.62 14.10 17.94
C ASP A 138 -11.56 12.94 16.93
N VAL A 139 -11.01 11.81 17.38
CA VAL A 139 -10.78 10.63 16.54
C VAL A 139 -12.09 10.03 16.02
N ALA A 140 -13.13 9.97 16.86
CA ALA A 140 -14.38 9.31 16.50
C ALA A 140 -15.09 10.02 15.34
N THR A 141 -15.15 11.35 15.39
CA THR A 141 -15.74 12.17 14.33
C THR A 141 -14.91 12.09 13.04
N TRP A 142 -13.58 12.05 13.15
CA TRP A 142 -12.70 11.87 11.98
C TRP A 142 -12.92 10.53 11.27
N ILE A 143 -13.02 9.43 12.02
CA ILE A 143 -13.30 8.10 11.45
C ILE A 143 -14.66 8.08 10.75
N LYS A 144 -15.67 8.74 11.34
CA LYS A 144 -17.03 8.77 10.81
C LYS A 144 -17.13 9.59 9.53
N ASN A 145 -16.49 10.75 9.48
CA ASN A 145 -16.79 11.77 8.49
C ASN A 145 -15.68 12.01 7.46
N VAL A 146 -14.40 11.79 7.80
CA VAL A 146 -13.28 12.10 6.91
C VAL A 146 -12.98 10.89 6.01
N PRO A 147 -13.22 10.98 4.68
CA PRO A 147 -13.05 9.85 3.78
C PRO A 147 -11.61 9.31 3.76
N GLY A 148 -11.47 8.00 3.92
CA GLY A 148 -10.15 7.34 3.91
C GLY A 148 -9.37 7.43 5.23
N CYS A 149 -9.95 8.05 6.26
CA CYS A 149 -9.38 8.05 7.60
C CYS A 149 -9.90 6.87 8.41
N GLY A 150 -8.98 6.06 8.93
CA GLY A 150 -9.24 5.10 9.99
C GLY A 150 -8.64 5.58 11.32
N GLU A 151 -8.73 4.74 12.34
CA GLU A 151 -8.22 4.98 13.71
C GLU A 151 -6.77 5.51 13.70
N TYR A 152 -5.89 4.85 12.96
CA TYR A 152 -4.50 5.27 12.77
C TYR A 152 -4.38 6.68 12.16
N THR A 153 -5.01 6.91 11.00
CA THR A 153 -4.85 8.17 10.25
C THR A 153 -5.41 9.35 11.04
N ALA A 154 -6.57 9.17 11.68
CA ALA A 154 -7.18 10.19 12.52
C ALA A 154 -6.26 10.56 13.69
N GLY A 155 -5.77 9.57 14.45
CA GLY A 155 -4.85 9.82 15.55
C GLY A 155 -3.54 10.46 15.10
N ALA A 156 -2.99 10.04 13.95
CA ALA A 156 -1.76 10.59 13.39
C ALA A 156 -1.94 12.07 13.00
N VAL A 157 -3.00 12.42 12.27
CA VAL A 157 -3.26 13.81 11.88
C VAL A 157 -3.52 14.68 13.11
N LEU A 158 -4.42 14.28 14.00
CA LEU A 158 -4.77 15.06 15.19
C LEU A 158 -3.57 15.30 16.11
N SER A 159 -2.75 14.28 16.35
CA SER A 159 -1.57 14.41 17.22
C SER A 159 -0.41 15.16 16.55
N VAL A 160 -0.13 14.92 15.27
CA VAL A 160 1.02 15.53 14.58
C VAL A 160 0.74 16.95 14.10
N ALA A 161 -0.47 17.23 13.61
CA ALA A 161 -0.82 18.56 13.12
C ALA A 161 -1.22 19.50 14.25
N TRP A 162 -1.98 19.01 15.23
CA TRP A 162 -2.67 19.84 16.23
C TRP A 162 -2.32 19.54 17.68
N ASN A 163 -1.32 18.68 17.92
CA ASN A 163 -0.88 18.29 19.25
C ASN A 163 -1.99 17.73 20.15
N ILE A 164 -3.04 17.14 19.56
CA ILE A 164 -4.10 16.48 20.32
C ILE A 164 -3.57 15.14 20.82
N ARG A 165 -3.78 14.84 22.10
CA ARG A 165 -3.36 13.58 22.71
C ARG A 165 -4.19 12.41 22.16
N CYS A 166 -3.69 11.77 21.12
CA CYS A 166 -4.28 10.58 20.51
C CYS A 166 -3.22 9.47 20.40
N PRO A 167 -3.52 8.23 20.79
CA PRO A 167 -2.65 7.10 20.47
C PRO A 167 -2.65 6.83 18.97
N VAL A 168 -1.54 6.31 18.48
CA VAL A 168 -1.39 5.83 17.11
C VAL A 168 -0.79 4.44 17.16
N VAL A 169 -1.30 3.52 16.35
CA VAL A 169 -0.78 2.15 16.26
C VAL A 169 -0.68 1.71 14.80
N ASP A 170 0.55 1.53 14.32
CA ASP A 170 0.87 0.92 13.03
C ASP A 170 1.70 -0.37 13.22
N GLY A 171 2.17 -0.96 12.12
CA GLY A 171 3.03 -2.14 12.18
C GLY A 171 4.39 -1.89 12.85
N ASN A 172 4.90 -0.65 12.84
CA ASN A 172 6.13 -0.28 13.53
C ASN A 172 5.90 -0.22 15.04
N ILE A 173 4.83 0.43 15.48
CA ILE A 173 4.45 0.58 16.88
C ILE A 173 4.09 -0.79 17.47
N ILE A 174 3.27 -1.61 16.80
CA ILE A 174 2.97 -2.98 17.25
C ILE A 174 4.27 -3.75 17.53
N ARG A 175 5.23 -3.69 16.62
CA ARG A 175 6.52 -4.38 16.77
C ARG A 175 7.34 -3.83 17.93
N VAL A 176 7.40 -2.52 18.10
CA VAL A 176 8.11 -1.90 19.23
C VAL A 176 7.46 -2.31 20.56
N LEU A 177 6.15 -2.13 20.71
CA LEU A 177 5.44 -2.41 21.95
C LEU A 177 5.51 -3.89 22.33
N THR A 178 5.25 -4.79 21.37
CA THR A 178 5.32 -6.24 21.62
C THR A 178 6.71 -6.71 22.01
N ARG A 179 7.78 -6.10 21.48
CA ARG A 179 9.16 -6.40 21.91
C ARG A 179 9.52 -5.79 23.25
N LEU A 180 9.08 -4.57 23.53
CA LEU A 180 9.31 -3.92 24.82
C LEU A 180 8.72 -4.75 25.96
N ARG A 181 7.56 -5.37 25.74
CA ARG A 181 6.84 -6.13 26.77
C ARG A 181 6.75 -7.62 26.50
N ALA A 182 7.50 -8.14 25.54
CA ALA A 182 7.51 -9.57 25.17
C ALA A 182 6.10 -10.18 24.97
N VAL A 183 5.20 -9.45 24.31
CA VAL A 183 3.83 -9.89 24.00
C VAL A 183 3.82 -10.73 22.73
N GLY A 184 3.47 -12.00 22.88
CA GLY A 184 3.55 -13.03 21.83
C GLY A 184 2.24 -13.32 21.11
N VAL A 185 1.15 -12.60 21.34
CA VAL A 185 -0.14 -12.81 20.64
C VAL A 185 -0.24 -12.09 19.29
N GLU A 186 -1.19 -12.50 18.46
CA GLU A 186 -1.62 -11.76 17.28
C GLU A 186 -2.24 -10.40 17.68
N CYS A 187 -1.64 -9.29 17.20
CA CYS A 187 -2.04 -7.93 17.61
C CYS A 187 -3.04 -7.22 16.68
N HIS A 188 -3.59 -7.92 15.67
CA HIS A 188 -4.54 -7.30 14.73
C HIS A 188 -6.01 -7.52 15.09
N LYS A 189 -6.30 -8.38 16.06
CA LYS A 189 -7.66 -8.68 16.54
C LYS A 189 -7.64 -9.10 18.02
N GLY A 190 -8.82 -9.20 18.63
CA GLY A 190 -9.00 -9.75 19.98
C GLY A 190 -8.16 -9.03 21.05
N ILE A 191 -7.67 -9.80 22.02
CA ILE A 191 -6.90 -9.31 23.17
C ILE A 191 -5.62 -8.58 22.75
N GLY A 192 -4.93 -9.07 21.72
CA GLY A 192 -3.69 -8.45 21.25
C GLY A 192 -3.92 -7.07 20.64
N LYS A 193 -5.00 -6.86 19.87
CA LYS A 193 -5.37 -5.53 19.37
C LYS A 193 -5.67 -4.59 20.54
N LYS A 194 -6.49 -5.04 21.49
CA LYS A 194 -6.83 -4.22 22.67
C LYS A 194 -5.57 -3.82 23.44
N TRP A 195 -4.69 -4.78 23.72
CA TRP A 195 -3.46 -4.52 24.47
C TRP A 195 -2.54 -3.49 23.80
N VAL A 196 -2.33 -3.57 22.47
CA VAL A 196 -1.44 -2.59 21.78
C VAL A 196 -2.03 -1.18 21.77
N TRP A 197 -3.35 -1.04 21.62
CA TRP A 197 -4.01 0.27 21.64
C TRP A 197 -4.05 0.87 23.04
N ASP A 198 -4.41 0.07 24.06
CA ASP A 198 -4.39 0.51 25.46
C ASP A 198 -2.96 0.90 25.89
N SER A 199 -1.95 0.13 25.45
CA SER A 199 -0.54 0.44 25.74
C SER A 199 -0.07 1.71 25.05
N ALA A 200 -0.44 1.92 23.80
CA ALA A 200 -0.12 3.15 23.07
C ALA A 200 -0.79 4.37 23.73
N ASP A 201 -2.04 4.24 24.18
CA ASP A 201 -2.74 5.30 24.91
C ASP A 201 -2.12 5.58 26.28
N GLN A 202 -1.68 4.57 27.02
CA GLN A 202 -0.95 4.79 28.27
C GLN A 202 0.38 5.49 28.02
N LEU A 203 1.07 5.15 26.93
CA LEU A 203 2.41 5.66 26.64
C LEU A 203 2.44 7.05 26.03
N VAL A 204 1.45 7.41 25.20
CA VAL A 204 1.46 8.68 24.46
C VAL A 204 1.71 9.85 25.41
N ASP A 205 2.67 10.69 25.02
CA ASP A 205 3.09 11.83 25.83
C ASP A 205 1.97 12.86 25.94
N ASN A 206 1.87 13.53 27.09
CA ASN A 206 0.80 14.49 27.35
C ASN A 206 1.11 15.88 26.74
N GLU A 207 2.39 16.22 26.60
CA GLU A 207 2.83 17.54 26.10
C GLU A 207 3.16 17.48 24.61
N TYR A 208 3.76 16.38 24.16
CA TYR A 208 4.22 16.17 22.79
C TYR A 208 3.70 14.87 22.16
N PRO A 209 2.38 14.62 22.13
CA PRO A 209 1.80 13.39 21.60
C PRO A 209 2.20 13.10 20.15
N GLY A 210 2.22 14.12 19.29
CA GLY A 210 2.60 13.98 17.87
C GLY A 210 4.05 13.53 17.69
N ASP A 211 4.98 14.15 18.41
CA ASP A 211 6.40 13.76 18.38
C ASP A 211 6.61 12.38 18.97
N PHE A 212 5.92 12.04 20.06
CA PHE A 212 6.02 10.72 20.68
C PHE A 212 5.53 9.61 19.74
N ASN A 213 4.38 9.80 19.09
CA ASN A 213 3.86 8.86 18.09
C ASN A 213 4.84 8.67 16.94
N GLN A 214 5.37 9.78 16.40
CA GLN A 214 6.39 9.72 15.34
C GLN A 214 7.69 9.07 15.83
N ALA A 215 8.08 9.27 17.08
CA ALA A 215 9.27 8.65 17.66
C ALA A 215 9.13 7.13 17.77
N LEU A 216 7.97 6.61 18.16
CA LEU A 216 7.72 5.15 18.16
C LEU A 216 7.77 4.58 16.74
N MET A 217 7.17 5.26 15.76
CA MET A 217 7.21 4.85 14.36
C MET A 217 8.65 4.88 13.82
N GLU A 218 9.41 5.94 14.11
CA GLU A 218 10.80 6.10 13.70
C GLU A 218 11.68 5.03 14.32
N LEU A 219 11.53 4.77 15.63
CA LEU A 219 12.26 3.72 16.33
C LEU A 219 12.00 2.36 15.69
N GLY A 220 10.74 2.04 15.39
CA GLY A 220 10.40 0.82 14.66
C GLY A 220 11.05 0.78 13.28
N ALA A 221 11.00 1.87 12.53
CA ALA A 221 11.50 1.94 11.17
C ALA A 221 13.03 1.84 11.06
N THR A 222 13.80 2.40 12.00
CA THR A 222 15.25 2.58 11.85
C THR A 222 16.09 1.75 12.82
N VAL A 223 15.56 1.37 13.98
CA VAL A 223 16.32 0.67 15.04
C VAL A 223 15.71 -0.69 15.35
N CYS A 224 14.45 -0.72 15.76
CA CYS A 224 13.70 -1.92 16.11
C CYS A 224 13.09 -2.54 14.85
N THR A 225 13.92 -2.85 13.85
CA THR A 225 13.52 -3.30 12.51
C THR A 225 12.92 -4.73 12.51
N PRO A 226 12.16 -5.13 11.47
CA PRO A 226 11.59 -6.47 11.40
C PRO A 226 12.63 -7.60 11.49
N VAL A 227 13.78 -7.40 10.83
CA VAL A 227 14.90 -8.34 10.79
C VAL A 227 16.15 -7.61 11.25
N ASN A 228 16.95 -8.25 12.12
CA ASN A 228 18.20 -7.72 12.66
C ASN A 228 18.03 -6.35 13.37
N PRO A 229 17.21 -6.26 14.44
CA PRO A 229 17.08 -5.02 15.20
C PRO A 229 18.41 -4.61 15.83
N SER A 230 18.68 -3.31 15.83
CA SER A 230 19.90 -2.71 16.38
C SER A 230 19.74 -2.41 17.88
N CYS A 231 19.57 -3.47 18.67
CA CYS A 231 19.25 -3.37 20.10
C CYS A 231 20.29 -2.59 20.92
N ASP A 232 21.56 -2.61 20.52
CA ASP A 232 22.65 -1.98 21.26
C ASP A 232 22.54 -0.44 21.26
N ILE A 233 22.03 0.14 20.17
CA ILE A 233 21.81 1.59 20.03
C ILE A 233 20.37 2.02 20.38
N CYS A 234 19.51 1.07 20.76
CA CYS A 234 18.11 1.37 21.05
C CYS A 234 17.99 2.17 22.37
N PRO A 235 17.32 3.34 22.36
CA PRO A 235 17.16 4.17 23.57
C PRO A 235 16.34 3.50 24.68
N LEU A 236 15.59 2.45 24.34
CA LEU A 236 14.71 1.70 25.25
C LEU A 236 15.24 0.28 25.52
N ASN A 237 16.52 0.01 25.27
CA ASN A 237 17.07 -1.34 25.40
C ASN A 237 17.02 -1.88 26.84
N LYS A 238 17.15 -1.01 27.85
CA LYS A 238 17.10 -1.36 29.28
C LYS A 238 15.71 -1.82 29.71
N ASP A 239 14.67 -1.32 29.05
CA ASP A 239 13.27 -1.64 29.33
C ASP A 239 12.75 -2.82 28.50
N CYS A 240 13.50 -3.26 27.48
CA CYS A 240 13.02 -4.27 26.54
C CYS A 240 13.04 -5.69 27.10
N LEU A 241 11.86 -6.22 27.44
CA LEU A 241 11.71 -7.58 27.95
C LEU A 241 12.12 -8.64 26.92
N ALA A 242 11.83 -8.46 25.64
CA ALA A 242 12.25 -9.42 24.62
C ALA A 242 13.78 -9.51 24.51
N LEU A 243 14.50 -8.40 24.71
CA LEU A 243 15.96 -8.39 24.74
C LEU A 243 16.52 -9.09 25.98
N LYS A 244 15.94 -8.83 27.16
CA LYS A 244 16.30 -9.52 28.41
C LYS A 244 16.09 -11.02 28.28
N GLU A 245 14.95 -11.42 27.75
CA GLU A 245 14.62 -12.83 27.50
C GLU A 245 15.59 -13.49 26.53
N ALA A 246 15.85 -12.88 25.37
CA ALA A 246 16.76 -13.42 24.37
C ALA A 246 18.18 -13.61 24.93
N LYS A 247 18.67 -12.67 25.75
CA LYS A 247 19.96 -12.77 26.44
C LYS A 247 20.01 -13.94 27.42
N ASN A 248 18.92 -14.21 28.13
CA ASN A 248 18.85 -15.32 29.08
C ASN A 248 18.84 -16.68 28.38
N VAL A 249 17.99 -16.84 27.34
CA VAL A 249 17.91 -18.09 26.55
C VAL A 249 19.28 -18.49 26.01
N LEU A 250 20.01 -17.54 25.41
CA LEU A 250 21.33 -17.81 24.81
C LEU A 250 22.43 -18.07 25.84
N LYS A 251 22.34 -17.49 27.05
CA LYS A 251 23.30 -17.75 28.12
C LYS A 251 23.13 -19.13 28.74
N GLN A 252 21.89 -19.61 28.82
CA GLN A 252 21.58 -20.79 29.61
C GLN A 252 21.49 -22.07 28.76
N ASN A 253 21.70 -22.02 27.43
CA ASN A 253 21.48 -23.15 26.50
C ASN A 253 20.14 -23.88 26.78
N ILE A 254 19.14 -23.14 27.25
CA ILE A 254 17.89 -23.72 27.74
C ILE A 254 17.14 -24.32 26.54
N ILE A 255 17.14 -25.64 26.50
CA ILE A 255 16.11 -26.45 25.87
C ILE A 255 15.02 -26.56 26.94
N ASP A 256 14.21 -25.51 27.16
CA ASP A 256 13.10 -25.62 28.10
C ASP A 256 12.00 -26.42 27.42
N ASN A 257 12.00 -27.73 27.66
CA ASN A 257 10.92 -28.63 27.32
C ASN A 257 9.88 -28.73 28.45
N ASN A 258 10.06 -28.00 29.56
CA ASN A 258 9.11 -28.00 30.67
C ASN A 258 8.03 -26.94 30.45
N TYR A 259 7.02 -27.33 29.68
CA TYR A 259 5.74 -26.64 29.61
C TYR A 259 5.00 -26.81 30.94
N GLU A 260 5.18 -25.87 31.87
CA GLU A 260 4.20 -25.66 32.93
C GLU A 260 2.98 -24.91 32.37
N GLU A 261 1.77 -25.29 32.81
CA GLU A 261 0.52 -24.60 32.46
C GLU A 261 0.64 -23.10 32.74
N HIS A 262 0.42 -22.30 31.69
CA HIS A 262 0.68 -20.86 31.70
C HIS A 262 -0.63 -20.06 31.67
N ASP A 263 -0.90 -19.30 32.72
CA ASP A 263 -2.12 -18.50 32.91
C ASP A 263 -2.00 -17.08 32.30
N CYS A 264 -1.37 -16.92 31.13
CA CYS A 264 -1.28 -15.62 30.50
C CYS A 264 -1.60 -15.65 29.00
N ASP A 265 -2.76 -15.05 28.70
CA ASP A 265 -3.31 -14.87 27.37
C ASP A 265 -2.49 -13.96 26.43
N LEU A 266 -1.38 -13.39 26.88
CA LEU A 266 -0.49 -12.54 26.07
C LEU A 266 0.78 -13.27 25.60
N CYS A 267 1.03 -14.49 26.09
CA CYS A 267 2.23 -15.28 25.87
C CYS A 267 1.92 -16.66 25.28
N PRO A 268 1.36 -16.80 24.07
CA PRO A 268 1.11 -18.12 23.51
C PRO A 268 2.46 -18.79 23.20
N ILE A 269 2.87 -19.69 24.09
CA ILE A 269 4.10 -20.47 24.03
C ILE A 269 3.97 -21.45 22.86
N GLU A 270 4.88 -21.38 21.89
CA GLU A 270 5.14 -22.45 20.93
C GLU A 270 6.64 -22.80 20.99
N GLU A 271 6.95 -24.06 20.66
CA GLU A 271 8.22 -24.74 20.89
C GLU A 271 9.44 -23.83 20.75
N LEU A 272 10.29 -23.83 21.77
CA LEU A 272 11.59 -23.17 21.73
C LEU A 272 12.47 -23.87 20.70
N GLY A 273 12.45 -23.38 19.45
CA GLY A 273 13.46 -23.74 18.47
C GLY A 273 14.87 -23.37 18.95
N GLN A 274 15.90 -24.01 18.40
CA GLN A 274 17.28 -23.60 18.67
C GLN A 274 17.55 -22.23 18.04
N PHE A 275 17.78 -21.22 18.86
CA PHE A 275 18.13 -19.88 18.40
C PHE A 275 19.64 -19.65 18.54
N THR A 276 20.29 -19.23 17.46
CA THR A 276 21.74 -18.98 17.42
C THR A 276 22.11 -17.52 17.71
N SER A 277 21.15 -16.60 17.79
CA SER A 277 21.41 -15.19 18.07
C SER A 277 20.21 -14.44 18.68
N ILE A 278 20.50 -13.35 19.41
CA ILE A 278 19.49 -12.46 20.02
C ILE A 278 18.54 -11.92 18.95
N LYS A 279 19.11 -11.53 17.80
CA LYS A 279 18.37 -10.92 16.69
C LYS A 279 17.35 -11.90 16.12
N THR A 280 17.77 -13.15 15.88
CA THR A 280 16.88 -14.20 15.38
C THR A 280 15.78 -14.54 16.37
N TYR A 281 16.10 -14.62 17.67
CA TYR A 281 15.12 -14.85 18.73
C TYR A 281 13.99 -13.81 18.70
N ILE A 282 14.36 -12.53 18.78
CA ILE A 282 13.42 -11.41 18.84
C ILE A 282 12.56 -11.33 17.56
N SER A 283 13.20 -11.42 16.38
CA SER A 283 12.50 -11.29 15.09
C SER A 283 11.57 -12.45 14.76
N SER A 284 11.82 -13.64 15.32
CA SER A 284 10.98 -14.82 15.13
C SER A 284 9.77 -14.84 16.07
N LYS A 285 9.93 -14.37 17.31
CA LYS A 285 8.84 -14.36 18.31
C LYS A 285 7.97 -13.10 18.29
N TYR A 286 8.54 -11.91 18.04
CA TYR A 286 7.87 -10.64 18.29
C TYR A 286 7.93 -9.66 17.10
N PRO A 287 6.76 -9.19 16.58
CA PRO A 287 5.40 -9.60 16.94
C PRO A 287 5.07 -10.98 16.35
N ARG A 288 4.06 -11.66 16.93
CA ARG A 288 3.56 -12.92 16.36
C ARG A 288 2.94 -12.67 14.99
N LYS A 289 3.51 -13.33 13.99
CA LYS A 289 3.08 -13.19 12.59
C LYS A 289 1.87 -14.09 12.35
N VAL A 290 0.82 -13.50 11.80
CA VAL A 290 -0.32 -14.26 11.28
C VAL A 290 0.11 -14.92 9.99
N VAL A 291 -0.10 -16.23 9.87
CA VAL A 291 0.08 -16.95 8.62
C VAL A 291 -0.91 -16.37 7.59
N LYS A 292 -0.38 -15.67 6.58
CA LYS A 292 -1.21 -15.06 5.54
C LYS A 292 -1.79 -16.16 4.65
N LYS A 293 -3.10 -16.09 4.39
CA LYS A 293 -3.74 -16.94 3.37
C LYS A 293 -3.07 -16.73 2.01
N LYS A 294 -2.90 -17.81 1.25
CA LYS A 294 -2.36 -17.73 -0.12
C LYS A 294 -3.26 -16.79 -0.97
N PRO A 295 -2.69 -15.85 -1.74
CA PRO A 295 -3.46 -14.97 -2.62
C PRO A 295 -4.31 -15.78 -3.61
N LYS A 296 -5.54 -15.32 -3.87
CA LYS A 296 -6.41 -15.97 -4.86
C LYS A 296 -5.80 -15.82 -6.26
N LEU A 297 -5.69 -16.92 -7.01
CA LEU A 297 -5.27 -16.88 -8.40
C LEU A 297 -6.43 -16.35 -9.26
N LYS A 298 -6.14 -15.41 -10.16
CA LYS A 298 -7.06 -14.96 -11.22
C LYS A 298 -6.35 -15.06 -12.56
N LYS A 299 -7.05 -15.55 -13.56
CA LYS A 299 -6.56 -15.60 -14.95
C LYS A 299 -7.47 -14.73 -15.81
N ASN A 300 -6.88 -13.95 -16.70
CA ASN A 300 -7.63 -13.14 -17.66
C ASN A 300 -6.97 -13.23 -19.04
N ILE A 301 -7.77 -13.13 -20.10
CA ILE A 301 -7.29 -12.79 -21.43
C ILE A 301 -7.30 -11.26 -21.57
N VAL A 302 -6.22 -10.69 -22.12
CA VAL A 302 -6.08 -9.25 -22.32
C VAL A 302 -5.84 -8.98 -23.79
N PHE A 303 -6.68 -8.14 -24.38
CA PHE A 303 -6.59 -7.73 -25.78
C PHE A 303 -5.99 -6.33 -25.90
N VAL A 304 -4.76 -6.25 -26.39
CA VAL A 304 -4.16 -4.99 -26.84
C VAL A 304 -4.59 -4.80 -28.29
N ILE A 305 -5.60 -3.96 -28.50
CA ILE A 305 -6.17 -3.72 -29.83
C ILE A 305 -5.51 -2.48 -30.43
N LEU A 306 -4.91 -2.65 -31.60
CA LEU A 306 -4.14 -1.66 -32.34
C LEU A 306 -4.83 -1.35 -33.67
N ARG A 307 -4.88 -0.05 -33.99
CA ARG A 307 -5.12 0.43 -35.36
C ARG A 307 -4.04 1.42 -35.76
N GLU A 308 -3.84 1.60 -37.07
CA GLU A 308 -2.94 2.61 -37.60
C GLU A 308 -3.76 3.68 -38.35
N LYS A 309 -3.65 4.93 -37.91
CA LYS A 309 -4.35 6.09 -38.49
C LYS A 309 -3.34 7.18 -38.81
N ASN A 310 -3.25 7.58 -40.07
CA ASN A 310 -2.29 8.60 -40.54
C ASN A 310 -0.84 8.29 -40.10
N MET A 311 -0.39 7.05 -40.26
CA MET A 311 0.94 6.57 -39.82
C MET A 311 1.17 6.58 -38.29
N LEU A 312 0.14 6.89 -37.50
CA LEU A 312 0.19 6.85 -36.05
C LEU A 312 -0.52 5.61 -35.52
N LYS A 313 0.13 4.93 -34.58
CA LYS A 313 -0.44 3.79 -33.86
C LYS A 313 -1.33 4.29 -32.74
N GLU A 314 -2.57 3.82 -32.72
CA GLU A 314 -3.53 4.07 -31.65
C GLU A 314 -3.96 2.74 -31.02
N TYR A 315 -4.08 2.74 -29.71
CA TYR A 315 -4.51 1.59 -28.92
C TYR A 315 -5.86 1.87 -28.27
N TYR A 316 -6.74 0.87 -28.23
CA TYR A 316 -8.04 1.00 -27.58
C TYR A 316 -7.97 0.67 -26.10
N LEU A 317 -8.42 1.60 -25.25
CA LEU A 317 -8.51 1.42 -23.80
C LEU A 317 -9.92 1.76 -23.30
N GLU A 318 -10.31 1.15 -22.19
CA GLU A 318 -11.58 1.38 -21.50
C GLU A 318 -11.34 1.86 -20.07
N LYS A 319 -12.19 2.76 -19.54
CA LYS A 319 -12.17 3.10 -18.11
C LYS A 319 -12.81 1.96 -17.31
N ARG A 320 -12.09 1.48 -16.29
CA ARG A 320 -12.62 0.48 -15.35
C ARG A 320 -13.78 1.06 -14.53
N PRO A 321 -14.72 0.21 -14.05
CA PRO A 321 -15.82 0.67 -13.20
C PRO A 321 -15.35 1.51 -12.00
N PRO A 322 -16.17 2.42 -11.47
CA PRO A 322 -15.79 3.32 -10.37
C PRO A 322 -15.62 2.61 -9.02
N LYS A 323 -15.91 1.31 -8.94
CA LYS A 323 -15.75 0.47 -7.75
C LYS A 323 -15.01 -0.81 -8.12
N GLY A 324 -14.28 -1.38 -7.14
CA GLY A 324 -13.56 -2.63 -7.29
C GLY A 324 -12.07 -2.47 -7.60
N LEU A 325 -11.45 -3.53 -8.14
CA LEU A 325 -10.02 -3.57 -8.43
C LEU A 325 -9.65 -2.58 -9.54
N LEU A 326 -8.69 -1.70 -9.26
CA LEU A 326 -8.18 -0.67 -10.18
C LEU A 326 -9.29 0.30 -10.65
N ALA A 327 -10.23 0.62 -9.76
CA ALA A 327 -11.41 1.42 -10.07
C ALA A 327 -11.09 2.77 -10.74
N GLY A 328 -11.79 3.06 -11.83
CA GLY A 328 -11.69 4.32 -12.60
C GLY A 328 -10.43 4.48 -13.47
N LEU A 329 -9.47 3.54 -13.40
CA LEU A 329 -8.25 3.60 -14.20
C LEU A 329 -8.49 3.11 -15.63
N TRP A 330 -7.64 3.54 -16.55
CA TRP A 330 -7.63 3.05 -17.93
C TRP A 330 -6.98 1.68 -18.00
N ASP A 331 -7.60 0.76 -18.75
CA ASP A 331 -7.11 -0.61 -18.94
C ASP A 331 -7.43 -1.12 -20.35
N PHE A 332 -6.74 -2.18 -20.76
CA PHE A 332 -7.09 -2.88 -22.00
C PHE A 332 -8.33 -3.75 -21.81
N ARG A 333 -9.02 -4.05 -22.91
CA ARG A 333 -10.17 -4.95 -22.89
C ARG A 333 -9.75 -6.30 -22.33
N THR A 334 -10.39 -6.69 -21.23
CA THR A 334 -10.00 -7.85 -20.43
C THR A 334 -11.19 -8.79 -20.25
N LEU A 335 -10.97 -10.08 -20.51
CA LEU A 335 -11.94 -11.15 -20.33
C LEU A 335 -11.49 -12.07 -19.18
N PRO A 336 -12.26 -12.15 -18.07
CA PRO A 336 -12.01 -13.14 -17.03
C PRO A 336 -12.16 -14.56 -17.58
N VAL A 337 -11.26 -15.45 -17.18
CA VAL A 337 -11.28 -16.85 -17.63
C VAL A 337 -11.20 -17.82 -16.47
N ASP A 338 -11.77 -19.00 -16.65
CA ASP A 338 -11.73 -20.06 -15.63
C ASP A 338 -10.31 -20.61 -15.46
N ILE A 339 -9.98 -21.00 -14.23
CA ILE A 339 -8.67 -21.53 -13.86
C ILE A 339 -8.46 -22.92 -14.49
N GLU A 340 -9.53 -23.69 -14.64
CA GLU A 340 -9.52 -25.09 -15.07
C GLU A 340 -9.55 -25.27 -16.60
N GLN A 341 -10.03 -24.26 -17.33
CA GLN A 341 -10.13 -24.32 -18.78
C GLN A 341 -8.80 -23.97 -19.47
N LYS A 342 -8.43 -24.77 -20.48
CA LYS A 342 -7.39 -24.41 -21.44
C LYS A 342 -8.01 -23.54 -22.53
N TYR A 343 -7.46 -22.35 -22.74
CA TYR A 343 -7.89 -21.44 -23.80
C TYR A 343 -6.94 -21.52 -24.99
N GLU A 344 -7.51 -21.77 -26.16
CA GLU A 344 -6.79 -21.78 -27.42
C GLU A 344 -6.85 -20.41 -28.08
N ILE A 345 -6.01 -20.21 -29.10
CA ILE A 345 -5.98 -18.95 -29.86
C ILE A 345 -7.32 -18.72 -30.57
N GLN A 346 -7.97 -19.79 -31.04
CA GLN A 346 -9.26 -19.71 -31.74
C GLN A 346 -10.37 -19.12 -30.84
N ASP A 347 -10.35 -19.43 -29.54
CA ASP A 347 -11.30 -18.87 -28.57
C ASP A 347 -11.13 -17.36 -28.44
N ALA A 348 -9.87 -16.89 -28.41
CA ALA A 348 -9.55 -15.47 -28.36
C ALA A 348 -9.94 -14.74 -29.66
N GLU A 349 -9.75 -15.37 -30.82
CA GLU A 349 -10.22 -14.84 -32.12
C GLU A 349 -11.74 -14.75 -32.20
N ASN A 350 -12.44 -15.80 -31.78
CA ASN A 350 -13.90 -15.83 -31.77
C ASN A 350 -14.45 -14.74 -30.83
N TYR A 351 -13.82 -14.57 -29.66
CA TYR A 351 -14.16 -13.48 -28.77
C TYR A 351 -13.87 -12.11 -29.38
N ALA A 352 -12.72 -11.91 -30.04
CA ALA A 352 -12.38 -10.66 -30.71
C ALA A 352 -13.45 -10.28 -31.76
N LYS A 353 -13.94 -11.25 -32.53
CA LYS A 353 -15.06 -11.06 -33.49
C LYS A 353 -16.39 -10.68 -32.82
N THR A 354 -16.58 -10.99 -31.54
CA THR A 354 -17.81 -10.57 -30.81
C THR A 354 -17.76 -9.13 -30.34
N ILE A 355 -16.56 -8.55 -30.23
CA ILE A 355 -16.36 -7.19 -29.71
C ILE A 355 -15.93 -6.19 -30.80
N ILE A 356 -15.52 -6.65 -31.98
CA ILE A 356 -15.10 -5.82 -33.10
C ILE A 356 -16.07 -6.01 -34.27
N SER A 357 -16.60 -4.91 -34.79
CA SER A 357 -17.37 -4.85 -36.03
C SER A 357 -16.48 -4.34 -37.15
N GLY A 358 -16.14 -5.20 -38.11
CA GLY A 358 -15.26 -4.86 -39.23
C GLY A 358 -14.14 -5.87 -39.44
N GLU A 359 -13.15 -5.49 -40.23
CA GLU A 359 -12.02 -6.37 -40.58
C GLU A 359 -10.99 -6.45 -39.44
N ILE A 360 -10.72 -7.68 -38.99
CA ILE A 360 -9.60 -8.00 -38.10
C ILE A 360 -8.45 -8.49 -38.97
N ILE A 361 -7.37 -7.71 -39.06
CA ILE A 361 -6.17 -8.03 -39.84
C ILE A 361 -5.42 -9.22 -39.24
N GLY A 362 -5.43 -9.34 -37.90
CA GLY A 362 -4.94 -10.55 -37.26
C GLY A 362 -4.94 -10.50 -35.73
N VAL A 363 -4.78 -11.68 -35.15
CA VAL A 363 -4.74 -11.91 -33.71
C VAL A 363 -3.51 -12.75 -33.39
N TRP A 364 -2.69 -12.29 -32.43
CA TRP A 364 -1.46 -12.99 -32.05
C TRP A 364 -1.38 -13.15 -30.54
N LYS A 365 -1.17 -14.37 -30.07
CA LYS A 365 -0.76 -14.62 -28.68
C LYS A 365 0.67 -14.12 -28.49
N LYS A 366 0.85 -13.18 -27.57
CA LYS A 366 2.14 -12.51 -27.31
C LYS A 366 2.88 -13.07 -26.10
N GLY A 367 2.21 -13.88 -25.29
CA GLY A 367 2.74 -14.49 -24.08
C GLY A 367 1.96 -14.07 -22.84
N ASP A 368 2.47 -14.43 -21.68
CA ASP A 368 1.75 -14.32 -20.43
C ASP A 368 2.47 -13.33 -19.50
N THR A 369 1.70 -12.54 -18.75
CA THR A 369 2.25 -11.69 -17.70
C THR A 369 1.71 -12.12 -16.33
N LEU A 370 2.55 -12.00 -15.30
CA LEU A 370 2.16 -12.24 -13.91
C LEU A 370 2.22 -10.92 -13.14
N HIS A 371 1.14 -10.56 -12.45
CA HIS A 371 1.09 -9.40 -11.56
C HIS A 371 0.56 -9.81 -10.19
N GLN A 372 1.23 -9.36 -9.12
CA GLN A 372 0.88 -9.71 -7.76
C GLN A 372 0.32 -8.50 -7.01
N PHE A 373 -0.96 -8.60 -6.65
CA PHE A 373 -1.59 -7.74 -5.66
C PHE A 373 -1.50 -8.38 -4.27
N THR A 374 -1.82 -7.62 -3.22
CA THR A 374 -1.81 -8.08 -1.84
C THR A 374 -2.67 -9.34 -1.60
N HIS A 375 -3.82 -9.44 -2.27
CA HIS A 375 -4.79 -10.53 -2.07
C HIS A 375 -5.08 -11.35 -3.34
N ILE A 376 -4.52 -10.94 -4.48
CA ILE A 376 -4.79 -11.54 -5.79
C ILE A 376 -3.48 -11.73 -6.51
N ARG A 377 -3.25 -12.94 -7.02
CA ARG A 377 -2.20 -13.23 -8.00
C ARG A 377 -2.86 -13.30 -9.37
N GLN A 378 -2.55 -12.37 -10.26
CA GLN A 378 -3.20 -12.29 -11.57
C GLN A 378 -2.25 -12.72 -12.69
N ILE A 379 -2.69 -13.66 -13.52
CA ILE A 379 -2.05 -14.05 -14.77
C ILE A 379 -2.86 -13.45 -15.92
N SER A 380 -2.20 -12.76 -16.84
CA SER A 380 -2.81 -12.19 -18.04
C SER A 380 -2.24 -12.87 -19.28
N TYR A 381 -3.10 -13.54 -20.04
CA TYR A 381 -2.79 -14.08 -21.37
C TYR A 381 -2.93 -12.95 -22.38
N VAL A 382 -1.82 -12.44 -22.90
CA VAL A 382 -1.79 -11.21 -23.71
C VAL A 382 -1.91 -11.53 -25.18
N TYR A 383 -2.87 -10.89 -25.84
CA TYR A 383 -3.10 -10.95 -27.27
C TYR A 383 -2.95 -9.56 -27.89
N LEU A 384 -2.24 -9.48 -29.02
CA LEU A 384 -2.23 -8.32 -29.89
C LEU A 384 -3.28 -8.56 -30.98
N VAL A 385 -4.19 -7.60 -31.15
CA VAL A 385 -5.21 -7.61 -32.20
C VAL A 385 -4.99 -6.41 -33.08
N ILE A 386 -4.81 -6.60 -34.38
CA ILE A 386 -4.71 -5.50 -35.34
C ILE A 386 -5.99 -5.48 -36.15
N ILE A 387 -6.60 -4.32 -36.26
CA ILE A 387 -7.87 -4.12 -36.98
C ILE A 387 -7.71 -3.07 -38.07
N ASP A 388 -8.60 -3.11 -39.07
CA ASP A 388 -8.71 -2.05 -40.07
C ASP A 388 -9.14 -0.72 -39.43
N ILE A 389 -8.76 0.40 -40.04
CA ILE A 389 -9.09 1.73 -39.53
C ILE A 389 -10.59 2.00 -39.44
N ASN A 390 -11.39 1.37 -40.30
CA ASN A 390 -12.84 1.51 -40.33
C ASN A 390 -13.56 0.55 -39.36
N ALA A 391 -12.83 -0.32 -38.68
CA ALA A 391 -13.42 -1.24 -37.72
C ALA A 391 -13.83 -0.50 -36.43
N GLU A 392 -15.01 -0.84 -35.93
CA GLU A 392 -15.58 -0.32 -34.70
C GLU A 392 -15.43 -1.34 -33.57
N ILE A 393 -15.32 -0.85 -32.33
CA ILE A 393 -15.24 -1.70 -31.14
C ILE A 393 -16.49 -1.47 -30.29
N TYR A 394 -17.22 -2.54 -30.00
CA TYR A 394 -18.37 -2.52 -29.10
C TYR A 394 -17.91 -2.33 -27.65
N GLY A 395 -18.11 -1.12 -27.13
CA GLY A 395 -17.74 -0.75 -25.78
C GLY A 395 -17.69 0.76 -25.58
N LYS A 396 -17.52 1.16 -24.31
CA LYS A 396 -17.26 2.56 -23.94
C LYS A 396 -15.76 2.71 -23.68
N GLY A 397 -15.00 2.95 -24.74
CA GLY A 397 -13.55 3.12 -24.70
C GLY A 397 -13.08 4.26 -25.60
N SER A 398 -11.77 4.42 -25.69
CA SER A 398 -11.14 5.50 -26.44
C SER A 398 -9.85 5.01 -27.09
N TRP A 399 -9.59 5.57 -28.26
CA TRP A 399 -8.35 5.35 -29.00
C TRP A 399 -7.29 6.32 -28.53
N MET A 400 -6.12 5.79 -28.18
CA MET A 400 -5.03 6.58 -27.61
C MET A 400 -3.69 6.20 -28.24
N PRO A 401 -2.95 7.17 -28.81
CA PRO A 401 -1.52 7.00 -29.05
C PRO A 401 -0.76 6.75 -27.76
N GLU A 402 0.39 6.07 -27.86
CA GLU A 402 1.25 5.77 -26.69
C GLU A 402 1.65 7.04 -25.93
N GLU A 403 1.88 8.14 -26.64
CA GLU A 403 2.23 9.43 -26.03
C GLU A 403 1.11 9.99 -25.16
N ILE A 404 -0.15 9.83 -25.59
CA ILE A 404 -1.32 10.21 -24.79
C ILE A 404 -1.44 9.29 -23.58
N MET A 405 -1.28 7.97 -23.77
CA MET A 405 -1.34 6.97 -22.70
C MET A 405 -0.38 7.29 -21.54
N LYS A 406 0.83 7.79 -21.82
CA LYS A 406 1.84 8.16 -20.80
C LYS A 406 1.33 9.21 -19.80
N ASN A 407 0.35 10.02 -20.20
CA ASN A 407 -0.26 11.06 -19.38
C ASN A 407 -1.61 10.63 -18.77
N GLN A 408 -2.01 9.37 -18.93
CA GLN A 408 -3.25 8.82 -18.38
C GLN A 408 -3.00 7.98 -17.13
N SER A 409 -4.06 7.80 -16.33
CA SER A 409 -4.07 6.95 -15.15
C SER A 409 -4.12 5.47 -15.52
N ILE A 410 -3.00 4.94 -15.98
CA ILE A 410 -2.83 3.53 -16.37
C ILE A 410 -2.03 2.78 -15.30
N PRO A 411 -2.51 1.64 -14.78
CA PRO A 411 -1.80 0.89 -13.75
C PRO A 411 -0.65 0.07 -14.32
N GLU A 412 0.32 -0.27 -13.47
CA GLU A 412 1.53 -1.01 -13.88
C GLU A 412 1.22 -2.38 -14.52
N LEU A 413 0.14 -3.05 -14.09
CA LEU A 413 -0.35 -4.27 -14.75
C LEU A 413 -0.64 -4.03 -16.24
N THR A 414 -1.34 -2.95 -16.57
CA THR A 414 -1.73 -2.59 -17.94
C THR A 414 -0.49 -2.22 -18.76
N TRP A 415 0.43 -1.43 -18.19
CA TRP A 415 1.71 -1.14 -18.84
C TRP A 415 2.55 -2.41 -19.09
N LYS A 416 2.53 -3.37 -18.17
CA LYS A 416 3.18 -4.67 -18.35
C LYS A 416 2.56 -5.47 -19.49
N ASN A 417 1.24 -5.47 -19.60
CA ASN A 417 0.52 -6.09 -20.72
C ASN A 417 0.83 -5.40 -22.05
N PHE A 418 0.87 -4.07 -22.07
CA PHE A 418 1.25 -3.29 -23.24
C PHE A 418 2.64 -3.69 -23.74
N ARG A 419 3.64 -3.64 -22.85
CA ARG A 419 5.01 -4.03 -23.20
C ARG A 419 5.10 -5.47 -23.69
N GLN A 420 4.35 -6.41 -23.10
CA GLN A 420 4.31 -7.79 -23.58
C GLN A 420 3.72 -7.88 -25.00
N ALA A 421 2.65 -7.14 -25.28
CA ALA A 421 2.00 -7.15 -26.58
C ALA A 421 2.88 -6.55 -27.69
N THR A 422 3.52 -5.42 -27.40
CA THR A 422 4.30 -4.66 -28.38
C THR A 422 5.74 -5.17 -28.54
N ASN A 423 6.22 -6.04 -27.63
CA ASN A 423 7.52 -6.66 -27.76
C ASN A 423 7.64 -7.45 -29.08
N ASN A 424 8.73 -7.25 -29.83
CA ASN A 424 8.96 -7.83 -31.16
C ASN A 424 7.98 -7.42 -32.29
N GLU A 425 7.23 -6.31 -32.17
CA GLU A 425 6.30 -5.85 -33.21
C GLU A 425 6.94 -5.67 -34.61
N LYS A 426 8.18 -5.15 -34.68
CA LYS A 426 8.89 -4.93 -35.95
C LYS A 426 9.09 -6.22 -36.77
N LYS A 427 9.16 -7.39 -36.12
CA LYS A 427 9.29 -8.69 -36.81
C LYS A 427 7.95 -9.19 -37.38
N ILE A 428 6.81 -8.78 -36.83
CA ILE A 428 5.48 -9.26 -37.23
C ILE A 428 4.92 -8.40 -38.37
N LEU A 429 5.01 -7.06 -38.27
CA LEU A 429 4.57 -6.14 -39.33
C LEU A 429 5.35 -6.33 -40.65
N ASN A 430 6.63 -6.69 -40.59
CA ASN A 430 7.41 -7.05 -41.77
C ASN A 430 7.01 -8.40 -42.38
N LYS A 431 6.38 -9.30 -41.60
CA LYS A 431 5.83 -10.56 -42.11
C LYS A 431 4.52 -10.31 -42.86
N THR A 432 3.66 -9.43 -42.35
CA THR A 432 2.36 -9.10 -42.97
C THR A 432 2.49 -8.34 -44.29
N LYS A 433 3.49 -7.46 -44.44
CA LYS A 433 3.77 -6.80 -45.74
C LYS A 433 4.28 -7.75 -46.84
N ASN A 434 4.78 -8.94 -46.46
CA ASN A 434 5.28 -9.94 -47.42
C ASN A 434 4.28 -11.07 -47.73
N THR A 435 3.12 -11.11 -47.06
CA THR A 435 2.10 -12.14 -47.25
C THR A 435 0.90 -11.63 -48.05
N ASN A 436 1.16 -11.16 -49.26
CA ASN A 436 0.18 -11.20 -50.36
C ASN A 436 0.27 -12.51 -51.16
N LYS A 437 0.83 -13.57 -50.57
CA LYS A 437 0.86 -14.92 -51.13
C LYS A 437 0.17 -15.90 -50.20
N LYS A 438 -0.99 -16.39 -50.68
CA LYS A 438 -1.75 -17.58 -50.27
C LYS A 438 -1.18 -18.36 -49.08
N LEU A 439 -1.96 -18.39 -47.99
CA LEU A 439 -1.84 -19.37 -46.91
C LEU A 439 -1.75 -20.79 -47.48
N LYS A 440 -0.58 -21.43 -47.31
CA LYS A 440 -0.49 -22.88 -47.19
C LYS A 440 -0.42 -23.21 -45.71
N VAL A 441 -1.41 -23.96 -45.25
CA VAL A 441 -1.42 -24.64 -43.94
C VAL A 441 -0.26 -25.62 -43.94
N ASP A 442 0.69 -25.47 -43.02
CA ASP A 442 1.67 -26.52 -42.72
C ASP A 442 1.33 -27.11 -41.35
N ASN A 443 0.56 -28.19 -41.38
CA ASN A 443 0.32 -29.08 -40.26
C ASN A 443 1.58 -29.93 -40.06
N ASN A 444 2.42 -29.54 -39.10
CA ASN A 444 3.26 -30.39 -38.24
C ASN A 444 4.63 -29.74 -37.96
N LYS A 445 4.90 -29.45 -36.68
CA LYS A 445 5.93 -30.16 -35.90
C LYS A 445 6.08 -29.58 -34.51
N TRP A 446 5.74 -30.44 -33.55
CA TRP A 446 6.24 -30.45 -32.19
C TRP A 446 7.76 -30.32 -32.15
N LYS A 447 8.29 -29.39 -31.35
CA LYS A 447 9.51 -29.59 -30.57
C LYS A 447 9.37 -28.91 -29.22
N GLN A 448 9.20 -29.74 -28.19
CA GLN A 448 9.56 -29.45 -26.81
C GLN A 448 10.96 -28.83 -26.78
N THR A 449 11.14 -27.76 -26.00
CA THR A 449 12.47 -27.39 -25.49
C THR A 449 12.38 -27.33 -23.97
N THR A 450 12.71 -28.49 -23.40
CA THR A 450 13.49 -28.76 -22.19
C THR A 450 13.71 -27.60 -21.20
N LEU A 451 13.22 -27.84 -19.98
CA LEU A 451 13.74 -27.32 -18.72
C LEU A 451 15.24 -27.54 -18.60
N PHE A 452 15.99 -26.54 -18.13
CA PHE A 452 17.19 -26.73 -17.30
C PHE A 452 17.31 -25.58 -16.29
N PHE A 453 17.36 -26.00 -15.02
CA PHE A 453 17.71 -25.34 -13.74
C PHE A 453 17.27 -23.91 -13.43
#